data_AF-A0A9X3CE94-F1
#
_entry.id   AF-A0A9X3CE94-F1
#
_cell.length_a   1.000
_cell.length_b   1.000
_cell.length_c   1.000
_cell.angle_alpha   90.00
_cell.angle_beta   90.00
_cell.angle_gamma   90.00
#
_symmetry.space_group_name_H-M   'P 1'
#
loop_
_entity.id
_entity.type
_entity.pdbx_description
1 polymer ?
#
loop_
_entity_poly.entity_id
_entity_poly.type
_entity_poly.pdbx_seq_one_letter_code
_entity_poly.pdbx_strand_id
1 'polypeptide(L)' 'MNTISKEKYIELLEEQRQHLEKKVEAVKDDLFSLETAIEDLDARDFDEVKVTEKDGTFTFNIVEKNND' A
#
# COMPACT_ATOMS: atom_id res chain seq x y z
N MET A 1 -33.67 -3.38 11.30
CA MET A 1 -33.62 -2.20 10.41
C MET A 1 -33.74 -0.99 11.31
N ASN A 2 -32.68 -0.18 11.41
CA ASN A 2 -32.67 0.95 12.31
C ASN A 2 -32.83 2.23 11.49
N THR A 3 -33.81 3.04 11.83
CA THR A 3 -33.96 4.40 11.32
C THR A 3 -33.06 5.32 12.13
N ILE A 4 -32.35 6.21 11.44
CA ILE A 4 -31.43 7.18 12.04
C ILE A 4 -31.87 8.60 11.67
N SER A 5 -31.45 9.59 12.45
CA SER A 5 -31.69 11.00 12.12
C SER A 5 -30.84 11.44 10.91
N LYS A 6 -31.17 12.60 10.33
CA LYS A 6 -30.40 13.19 9.23
C LYS A 6 -28.97 13.53 9.66
N GLU A 7 -28.81 14.04 10.88
CA GLU A 7 -27.50 14.39 11.46
C GLU A 7 -26.65 13.13 11.58
N LYS A 8 -27.21 12.04 12.12
CA LYS A 8 -26.48 10.79 12.23
C LYS A 8 -26.14 10.19 10.87
N TYR A 9 -27.01 10.37 9.88
CA TYR A 9 -26.72 9.95 8.51
C TYR A 9 -25.52 10.70 7.92
N ILE A 10 -25.43 12.02 8.12
CA ILE A 10 -24.29 12.83 7.66
C ILE A 10 -22.99 12.39 8.33
N GLU A 11 -22.99 12.19 9.65
CA GLU A 11 -21.82 11.68 10.38
C GLU A 11 -21.31 10.36 9.81
N LEU A 12 -22.21 9.40 9.57
CA LEU A 12 -21.84 8.10 9.02
C LEU A 12 -21.29 8.22 7.60
N LEU A 13 -21.86 9.09 6.76
CA LEU A 13 -21.33 9.33 5.41
C LEU A 13 -19.90 9.90 5.46
N GLU A 14 -19.64 10.84 6.36
CA GLU A 14 -18.32 11.43 6.54
C GLU A 14 -17.30 10.40 7.04
N GLU A 15 -17.67 9.61 8.05
CA GLU A 15 -16.84 8.51 8.57
C GLU A 15 -16.51 7.49 7.48
N GLN A 16 -17.49 7.10 6.66
CA GLN A 16 -17.28 6.18 5.54
C GLN A 16 -16.39 6.80 4.47
N ARG A 17 -16.56 8.09 4.14
CA ARG A 17 -15.68 8.77 3.17
C ARG A 17 -14.24 8.76 3.64
N GLN A 18 -13.98 9.15 4.90
CA GLN A 18 -12.63 9.17 5.47
C GLN A 18 -12.00 7.77 5.55
N HIS A 19 -12.80 6.74 5.87
CA HIS A 19 -12.32 5.36 5.85
C HIS A 19 -11.89 4.91 4.45
N LEU A 20 -12.67 5.26 3.42
CA LEU A 20 -12.35 4.95 2.03
C LEU A 20 -11.15 5.76 1.53
N GLU A 21 -11.03 7.03 1.89
CA GLU A 21 -9.88 7.88 1.55
C GLU A 21 -8.58 7.26 2.09
N LYS A 22 -8.55 6.81 3.35
CA LYS A 22 -7.40 6.11 3.93
C LYS A 22 -7.05 4.82 3.20
N LYS A 23 -8.05 4.06 2.76
CA LYS A 23 -7.81 2.84 1.95
C LYS A 23 -7.20 3.18 0.61
N VAL A 24 -7.67 4.24 -0.05
CA VAL A 24 -7.12 4.69 -1.33
C VAL A 24 -5.66 5.14 -1.18
N GLU A 25 -5.35 5.86 -0.11
CA GLU A 25 -3.98 6.27 0.20
C GLU A 25 -3.05 5.06 0.40
N ALA A 26 -3.45 4.09 1.23
CA ALA A 26 -2.66 2.87 1.42
C ALA A 26 -2.42 2.10 0.11
N VAL A 27 -3.45 1.98 -0.74
CA VAL A 27 -3.31 1.31 -2.06
C VAL A 27 -2.37 2.07 -2.99
N LYS A 28 -2.33 3.41 -2.91
CA LYS A 28 -1.38 4.21 -3.70
C LYS A 28 0.05 3.99 -3.23
N ASP A 29 0.28 3.91 -1.92
CA ASP A 29 1.62 3.64 -1.37
C ASP A 29 2.12 2.24 -1.76
N ASP A 30 1.21 1.24 -1.72
CA ASP A 30 1.50 -0.12 -2.19
C ASP A 30 1.84 -0.15 -3.68
N LEU A 31 1.07 0.57 -4.51
CA LEU A 31 1.35 0.68 -5.95
C LEU A 31 2.69 1.38 -6.22
N PHE A 32 2.96 2.49 -5.55
CA PHE A 32 4.22 3.23 -5.69
C PHE A 32 5.44 2.36 -5.32
N SER A 33 5.30 1.55 -4.27
CA SER A 33 6.35 0.61 -3.85
C SER A 33 6.62 -0.45 -4.92
N LEU A 34 5.57 -0.96 -5.58
CA LEU A 34 5.70 -1.89 -6.70
C LEU A 34 6.36 -1.24 -7.92
N GLU A 35 5.94 -0.02 -8.28
CA GLU A 35 6.52 0.74 -9.39
C GLU A 35 8.02 1.00 -9.16
N THR A 36 8.40 1.39 -7.95
CA THR A 36 9.82 1.55 -7.57
C THR A 36 10.61 0.24 -7.71
N ALA A 37 10.03 -0.89 -7.30
CA ALA A 37 10.68 -2.19 -7.45
C ALA A 37 10.84 -2.61 -8.94
N ILE A 38 9.94 -2.16 -9.82
CA ILE A 38 10.07 -2.36 -11.26
C ILE A 38 11.18 -1.46 -11.83
N GLU A 39 11.22 -0.19 -11.44
CA GLU A 39 12.30 0.74 -11.86
C GLU A 39 13.69 0.22 -11.47
N ASP A 40 13.79 -0.41 -10.29
CA ASP A 40 15.02 -1.04 -9.83
C ASP A 40 15.54 -2.12 -10.80
N LEU A 41 14.66 -2.88 -11.48
CA LEU A 41 15.06 -3.90 -12.47
C LEU A 41 15.84 -3.31 -13.65
N ASP A 42 15.45 -2.10 -14.08
CA ASP A 42 16.08 -1.42 -15.21
C ASP A 42 17.35 -0.65 -14.77
N ALA A 43 17.38 -0.20 -13.51
CA ALA A 43 18.40 0.71 -13.00
C ALA A 43 19.56 0.02 -12.26
N ARG A 44 19.36 -1.18 -11.72
CA ARG A 44 20.31 -1.82 -10.79
C ARG A 44 20.65 -3.24 -11.22
N ASP A 45 21.92 -3.61 -11.04
CA ASP A 45 22.39 -4.98 -11.22
C ASP A 45 22.36 -5.71 -9.86
N PHE A 46 21.44 -6.66 -9.70
CA PHE A 46 21.28 -7.46 -8.49
C PHE A 46 20.93 -8.92 -8.81
N ASP A 47 21.44 -9.84 -7.99
CA ASP A 47 21.17 -11.28 -8.17
C ASP A 47 19.99 -11.75 -7.30
N GLU A 48 19.76 -11.10 -6.16
CA GLU A 48 18.79 -11.54 -5.14
C GLU A 48 17.98 -10.38 -4.57
N VAL A 49 16.69 -10.65 -4.31
CA VAL A 49 15.76 -9.74 -3.64
C VAL A 49 15.11 -10.46 -2.49
N LYS A 50 15.14 -9.84 -1.30
CA LYS A 50 14.38 -10.30 -0.15
C LYS A 50 12.93 -9.82 -0.28
N VAL A 51 12.01 -10.79 -0.29
CA VAL A 51 10.56 -10.54 -0.37
C VAL A 51 9.93 -10.76 1.00
N THR A 52 9.08 -9.83 1.43
CA THR A 52 8.23 -9.99 2.63
C THR A 52 6.77 -9.79 2.23
N GLU A 53 5.89 -10.69 2.67
CA GLU A 53 4.44 -10.59 2.45
C GLU A 53 3.74 -10.24 3.77
N LYS A 54 2.84 -9.25 3.73
CA LYS A 54 1.97 -8.91 4.85
C LYS A 54 0.60 -8.47 4.32
N ASP A 55 -0.45 -9.11 4.80
CA ASP A 55 -1.85 -8.77 4.46
C ASP A 55 -2.13 -8.74 2.95
N GLY A 56 -1.40 -9.55 2.15
CA GLY A 56 -1.51 -9.61 0.69
C GLY A 56 -0.67 -8.57 -0.07
N THR A 57 0.09 -7.72 0.63
CA THR A 57 1.03 -6.77 0.05
C THR A 57 2.46 -7.32 0.12
N PHE A 58 3.21 -7.20 -0.98
CA PHE A 58 4.62 -7.60 -1.07
C PHE A 58 5.55 -6.38 -0.95
N THR A 59 6.61 -6.52 -0.15
CA THR A 59 7.70 -5.55 -0.08
C THR A 59 8.99 -6.20 -0.57
N PHE A 60 9.74 -5.48 -1.39
CA PHE A 60 10.96 -5.94 -2.06
C PHE A 60 12.16 -5.16 -1.53
N ASN A 61 13.22 -5.85 -1.12
CA ASN A 61 14.48 -5.23 -0.72
C ASN A 61 15.63 -5.93 -1.44
N ILE A 62 16.36 -5.19 -2.28
CA ILE A 62 17.54 -5.72 -2.97
C ILE A 62 18.59 -6.11 -1.93
N VAL A 63 19.16 -7.31 -2.10
CA VAL A 63 20.30 -7.76 -1.30
C VAL A 63 21.57 -7.28 -1.99
N GLU A 64 22.30 -6.36 -1.36
CA GLU A 64 23.57 -5.89 -1.90
C GLU A 64 24.61 -7.03 -1.90
N LYS A 65 25.35 -7.16 -2.99
CA LYS A 65 26.48 -8.10 -3.06
C LYS A 65 27.54 -7.67 -2.05
N ASN A 66 27.69 -8.43 -0.96
CA ASN A 66 28.88 -8.32 -0.13
C ASN A 66 30.06 -8.84 -0.94
N ASN A 67 30.93 -7.94 -1.40
CA ASN A 67 32.25 -8.30 -1.88
C ASN A 67 33.13 -8.62 -0.67
N ASP A 68 33.22 -9.89 -0.31
CA ASP A 68 34.29 -10.44 0.55
C ASP A 68 35.45 -10.94 -0.32
#